data_AF-A0A7W0NQ59-F1
#
_entry.id   AF-A0A7W0NQ59-F1
#
_cell.length_a   1.000
_cell.length_b   1.000
_cell.length_c   1.000
_cell.angle_alpha   90.00
_cell.angle_beta   90.00
_cell.angle_gamma   90.00
#
_symmetry.space_group_name_H-M   'P 1'
#
loop_
_entity.id
_entity.type
_entity.pdbx_description
1 polymer ?
#
loop_
_entity_poly.entity_id
_entity_poly.type
_entity_poly.pdbx_seq_one_letter_code
_entity_poly.pdbx_strand_id
1 'polypeptide(L)'
;GLCLHSEGNGEAEGVFEGSGSDEFTWVTVARTEAGELAGVHTFEVYDEGAGGLFLRSYATWVSKDHRRKGIGSDLWRKSLEETQVRGVDVCCISHSSIKMISSLEKEYPQLEWQVYEGAGNTVERIAA
;
A
#
# COMPACT_ATOMS: atom_id res chain seq x y z
N GLY A 1 15.87 8.70 -11.63
CA GLY A 1 14.79 7.69 -11.68
C GLY A 1 14.54 7.12 -10.29
N LEU A 2 13.40 6.51 -10.05
CA LEU A 2 13.13 5.70 -8.85
C LEU A 2 12.94 4.26 -9.31
N CYS A 3 13.50 3.31 -8.56
CA CYS A 3 13.25 1.89 -8.76
C CYS A 3 12.19 1.44 -7.74
N LEU A 4 11.06 0.96 -8.25
CA LEU A 4 9.95 0.42 -7.45
C LEU A 4 9.92 -1.10 -7.61
N HIS A 5 9.96 -1.79 -6.49
CA HIS A 5 9.87 -3.25 -6.45
C HIS A 5 8.83 -3.63 -5.40
N SER A 6 8.01 -4.63 -5.67
CA SER A 6 7.24 -5.28 -4.61
C SER A 6 7.68 -6.71 -4.45
N GLU A 7 7.62 -7.15 -3.21
CA GLU A 7 8.05 -8.46 -2.80
C GLU A 7 6.87 -9.10 -2.04
N GLY A 8 6.39 -10.22 -2.57
CA GLY A 8 5.57 -11.18 -1.83
C GLY A 8 6.41 -12.40 -1.49
N ASN A 9 6.02 -13.14 -0.46
CA ASN A 9 6.68 -14.41 -0.11
C ASN A 9 6.54 -15.41 -1.28
N GLY A 10 7.57 -15.50 -2.13
CA GLY A 10 7.64 -16.42 -3.26
C GLY A 10 8.65 -16.01 -4.32
N GLU A 11 9.93 -16.33 -4.07
CA GLU A 11 11.03 -16.44 -5.05
C GLU A 11 11.27 -15.25 -6.02
N ALA A 12 12.02 -14.25 -5.56
CA ALA A 12 12.82 -13.38 -6.42
C ALA A 12 14.24 -13.24 -5.82
N GLU A 13 15.27 -13.29 -6.68
CA GLU A 13 16.69 -13.28 -6.29
C GLU A 13 17.08 -12.01 -5.52
N GLY A 14 17.08 -12.13 -4.19
CA GLY A 14 17.56 -11.13 -3.24
C GLY A 14 17.53 -11.76 -1.86
N VAL A 15 18.70 -11.95 -1.25
CA VAL A 15 18.86 -12.57 0.08
C VAL A 15 17.98 -11.85 1.10
N PHE A 16 17.04 -12.53 1.76
CA PHE A 16 16.95 -12.60 3.23
C PHE A 16 15.92 -13.63 3.75
N GLU A 17 16.31 -14.30 4.84
CA GLU A 17 15.55 -15.24 5.66
C GLU A 17 14.58 -14.51 6.61
N GLY A 18 13.36 -15.03 6.75
CA GLY A 18 12.38 -14.55 7.72
C GLY A 18 11.13 -15.43 7.77
N SER A 19 11.09 -16.34 8.74
CA SER A 19 10.03 -17.30 9.02
C SER A 19 8.87 -16.72 9.83
N GLY A 20 7.62 -17.09 9.54
CA GLY A 20 6.56 -17.20 10.57
C GLY A 20 5.14 -16.74 10.18
N SER A 21 4.21 -17.71 10.23
CA SER A 21 2.73 -17.66 10.30
C SER A 21 1.94 -17.04 9.14
N ASP A 22 1.33 -17.92 8.32
CA ASP A 22 0.00 -17.96 7.68
C ASP A 22 -0.80 -16.70 7.26
N GLU A 23 -0.27 -15.48 7.40
CA GLU A 23 -0.85 -14.22 6.89
C GLU A 23 0.18 -13.57 5.96
N PHE A 24 -0.11 -13.56 4.65
CA PHE A 24 0.80 -12.99 3.65
C PHE A 24 0.80 -11.46 3.76
N THR A 25 1.72 -10.92 4.55
CA THR A 25 2.06 -9.49 4.51
C THR A 25 3.02 -9.22 3.35
N TRP A 26 2.61 -8.34 2.46
CA TRP A 26 3.36 -7.87 1.30
C TRP A 26 3.97 -6.50 1.57
N VAL A 27 5.09 -6.23 0.88
CA VAL A 27 5.77 -4.93 0.97
C VAL A 27 6.15 -4.45 -0.41
N THR A 28 5.72 -3.23 -0.74
CA THR A 28 6.24 -2.47 -1.88
C THR A 28 7.26 -1.46 -1.39
N VAL A 29 8.43 -1.45 -2.02
CA VAL A 29 9.59 -0.64 -1.63
C VAL A 29 9.98 0.28 -2.77
N ALA A 30 10.23 1.55 -2.43
CA ALA A 30 10.83 2.54 -3.32
C ALA A 30 12.27 2.80 -2.90
N ARG A 31 13.21 2.67 -3.85
CA ARG A 31 14.62 3.02 -3.67
C ARG A 31 15.08 4.06 -4.68
N THR A 32 16.05 4.89 -4.28
CA THR A 32 16.77 5.79 -5.19
C THR A 32 17.67 4.99 -6.12
N GLU A 33 18.23 5.62 -7.16
CA GLU A 33 19.24 4.98 -8.04
C GLU A 33 20.48 4.55 -7.27
N ALA A 34 20.81 5.24 -6.17
CA ALA A 34 21.90 4.87 -5.26
C ALA A 34 21.53 3.71 -4.31
N GLY A 35 20.31 3.16 -4.41
CA GLY A 35 19.81 2.07 -3.56
C GLY A 35 19.24 2.51 -2.21
N GLU A 36 19.22 3.80 -1.92
CA GLU A 36 18.74 4.34 -0.65
C GLU A 36 17.22 4.15 -0.52
N LEU A 37 16.75 3.77 0.67
CA LEU A 37 15.33 3.56 0.93
C LEU A 37 14.57 4.90 0.95
N ALA A 38 13.67 5.09 -0.01
CA ALA A 38 12.90 6.30 -0.18
C ALA A 38 11.46 6.19 0.36
N GLY A 39 10.89 4.99 0.38
CA GLY A 39 9.56 4.75 0.92
C GLY A 39 9.16 3.28 0.93
N VAL A 40 8.09 2.99 1.68
CA VAL A 40 7.55 1.65 1.89
C VAL A 40 6.02 1.72 1.96
N HIS A 41 5.35 0.73 1.35
CA HIS A 41 3.94 0.44 1.57
C HIS A 41 3.81 -1.02 2.01
N THR A 42 3.22 -1.22 3.19
CA THR A 42 2.99 -2.54 3.79
C THR A 42 1.50 -2.83 3.81
N PHE A 43 1.12 -3.98 3.29
CA PHE A 43 -0.27 -4.38 3.10
C PHE A 43 -0.41 -5.90 3.15
N GLU A 44 -1.63 -6.39 3.23
CA GLU A 44 -1.96 -7.79 2.97
C GLU A 44 -2.95 -7.89 1.81
N VAL A 45 -3.00 -9.06 1.18
CA VAL A 45 -4.05 -9.42 0.25
C VAL A 45 -4.86 -10.54 0.86
N TYR A 46 -6.16 -10.34 0.97
CA TYR A 46 -7.08 -11.33 1.55
C TYR A 46 -8.28 -11.55 0.63
N ASP A 47 -8.89 -12.72 0.75
CA ASP A 47 -10.11 -13.06 0.03
C ASP A 47 -11.33 -12.72 0.92
N GLU A 48 -12.22 -11.85 0.44
CA GLU A 48 -13.49 -11.56 1.11
C GLU A 48 -14.57 -12.62 0.79
N GLY A 49 -14.19 -13.71 0.10
CA GLY A 49 -15.06 -14.80 -0.32
C GLY A 49 -15.57 -14.61 -1.75
N ALA A 50 -16.88 -14.71 -1.96
CA ALA A 50 -17.48 -14.59 -3.31
C ALA A 50 -17.26 -13.19 -3.96
N GLY A 51 -16.65 -12.25 -3.25
CA GLY A 51 -16.31 -10.91 -3.69
C GLY A 51 -14.99 -10.79 -4.45
N GLY A 52 -14.03 -11.70 -4.28
CA GLY A 52 -12.68 -11.58 -4.84
C GLY A 52 -11.69 -10.93 -3.87
N LEU A 53 -10.47 -10.66 -4.35
CA LEU A 53 -9.35 -10.24 -3.52
C LEU A 53 -9.40 -8.76 -3.14
N PHE A 54 -9.06 -8.46 -1.90
CA PHE A 54 -8.91 -7.11 -1.35
C PHE A 54 -7.50 -6.87 -0.86
N LEU A 55 -7.04 -5.61 -0.99
CA LEU A 55 -5.80 -5.13 -0.39
C LEU A 55 -6.14 -4.39 0.90
N ARG A 56 -5.62 -4.84 2.04
CA ARG A 56 -5.66 -4.05 3.29
C ARG A 56 -4.32 -3.38 3.54
N SER A 57 -4.31 -2.05 3.56
CA SER A 57 -3.09 -1.28 3.85
C SER A 57 -2.87 -1.12 5.35
N TYR A 58 -1.68 -1.48 5.82
CA TYR A 58 -1.25 -1.28 7.20
C TYR A 58 -0.48 0.03 7.38
N ALA A 59 0.43 0.34 6.47
CA ALA A 59 1.27 1.52 6.60
C ALA A 59 1.83 1.99 5.26
N THR A 60 1.87 3.30 5.06
CA THR A 60 2.67 3.93 4.01
C THR A 60 3.62 4.94 4.63
N TRP A 61 4.91 4.77 4.36
CA TRP A 61 5.96 5.66 4.85
C TRP A 61 6.81 6.17 3.70
N VAL A 62 7.14 7.47 3.75
CA VAL A 62 8.06 8.10 2.80
C VAL A 62 9.13 8.86 3.59
N SER A 63 10.38 8.58 3.26
CA SER A 63 11.56 9.23 3.85
C SER A 63 11.45 10.74 3.71
N LYS A 64 11.85 11.48 4.76
CA LYS A 64 11.62 12.93 4.88
C LYS A 64 12.10 13.71 3.66
N ASP A 65 13.29 13.37 3.16
CA ASP A 65 13.94 14.05 2.02
C ASP A 65 13.32 13.70 0.67
N HIS A 66 12.39 12.75 0.66
CA HIS A 66 11.69 12.27 -0.51
C HIS A 66 10.18 12.52 -0.47
N ARG A 67 9.67 13.16 0.58
CA ARG A 67 8.25 13.54 0.69
C ARG A 67 7.86 14.56 -0.37
N ARG A 68 6.56 14.56 -0.73
CA ARG A 68 5.96 15.46 -1.73
C ARG A 68 6.54 15.31 -3.15
N LYS A 69 7.21 14.19 -3.44
CA LYS A 69 7.73 13.83 -4.77
C LYS A 69 6.91 12.76 -5.48
N GLY A 70 5.67 12.50 -5.03
CA GLY A 70 4.80 11.47 -5.62
C GLY A 70 5.02 10.03 -5.12
N ILE A 71 6.14 9.75 -4.43
CA ILE A 71 6.52 8.38 -4.03
C ILE A 71 5.42 7.60 -3.29
N GLY A 72 4.68 8.25 -2.39
CA GLY A 72 3.57 7.59 -1.71
C GLY A 72 2.54 7.03 -2.68
N SER A 73 2.11 7.83 -3.65
CA SER A 73 1.20 7.39 -4.71
C SER A 73 1.83 6.31 -5.59
N ASP A 74 3.10 6.45 -5.94
CA ASP A 74 3.78 5.47 -6.81
C ASP A 74 3.91 4.09 -6.16
N LEU A 75 4.18 4.04 -4.85
CA LEU A 75 4.14 2.80 -4.07
C LEU A 75 2.76 2.14 -4.15
N TRP A 76 1.70 2.92 -3.94
CA TRP A 76 0.32 2.42 -4.02
C TRP A 76 -0.06 1.90 -5.41
N ARG A 77 0.27 2.65 -6.48
CA ARG A 77 0.03 2.20 -7.86
C ARG A 77 0.67 0.84 -8.11
N LYS A 78 1.93 0.70 -7.71
CA LYS A 78 2.69 -0.54 -7.87
C LYS A 78 2.05 -1.70 -7.11
N SER A 79 1.66 -1.48 -5.84
CA SER A 79 0.93 -2.50 -5.07
C SER A 79 -0.39 -2.91 -5.71
N LEU A 80 -1.18 -1.96 -6.22
CA LEU A 80 -2.46 -2.25 -6.89
C LEU A 80 -2.26 -3.00 -8.22
N GLU A 81 -1.26 -2.61 -9.01
CA GLU A 81 -0.94 -3.25 -10.30
C GLU A 81 -0.53 -4.73 -10.14
N GLU A 82 0.25 -5.06 -9.11
CA GLU A 82 0.76 -6.43 -8.91
C GLU A 82 -0.24 -7.35 -8.24
N THR A 83 -1.09 -6.82 -7.36
CA THR A 83 -2.04 -7.63 -6.60
C THR A 83 -3.32 -7.90 -7.38
N GLN A 84 -3.65 -7.07 -8.38
CA GLN A 84 -4.86 -7.20 -9.19
C GLN A 84 -6.15 -7.36 -8.36
N VAL A 85 -6.20 -6.67 -7.22
CA VAL A 85 -7.35 -6.71 -6.30
C VAL A 85 -8.59 -6.08 -6.91
N ARG A 86 -9.75 -6.45 -6.38
CA ARG A 86 -11.04 -5.83 -6.68
C ARG A 86 -11.32 -4.63 -5.76
N GLY A 87 -10.78 -4.63 -4.55
CA GLY A 87 -11.04 -3.58 -3.58
C GLY A 87 -9.88 -3.29 -2.63
N VAL A 88 -10.02 -2.19 -1.90
CA VAL A 88 -9.02 -1.65 -0.99
C VAL A 88 -9.68 -1.32 0.35
N ASP A 89 -9.08 -1.79 1.44
CA ASP A 89 -9.36 -1.39 2.81
C ASP A 89 -8.18 -0.55 3.34
N VAL A 90 -8.44 0.70 3.74
CA VAL A 90 -7.38 1.59 4.20
C VAL A 90 -7.84 2.52 5.31
N CYS A 91 -7.06 2.58 6.39
CA CYS A 91 -7.21 3.55 7.45
C CYS A 91 -6.23 4.72 7.28
N CYS A 92 -6.75 5.93 7.12
CA CYS A 92 -6.01 7.16 6.99
C CYS A 92 -5.85 7.86 8.34
N ILE A 93 -4.61 8.05 8.79
CA ILE A 93 -4.29 8.70 10.07
C ILE A 93 -3.83 10.16 9.93
N SER A 94 -3.85 10.71 8.71
CA SER A 94 -3.42 12.08 8.44
C SER A 94 -4.18 12.71 7.28
N HIS A 95 -4.29 14.03 7.28
CA HIS A 95 -4.90 14.75 6.16
C HIS A 95 -4.12 14.54 4.84
N SER A 96 -2.81 14.33 4.91
CA SER A 96 -1.99 13.98 3.75
C SER A 96 -2.31 12.61 3.17
N SER A 97 -2.56 11.60 4.02
CA SER A 97 -2.95 10.27 3.54
C SER A 97 -4.34 10.31 2.92
N ILE A 98 -5.30 11.03 3.51
CA ILE A 98 -6.64 11.19 2.94
C ILE A 98 -6.57 11.77 1.52
N LYS A 99 -5.84 12.87 1.32
CA LYS A 99 -5.67 13.47 -0.02
C LYS A 99 -5.04 12.52 -1.04
N MET A 100 -4.08 11.72 -0.60
CA MET A 100 -3.41 10.73 -1.44
C MET A 100 -4.40 9.64 -1.85
N ILE A 101 -5.11 9.04 -0.89
CA ILE A 101 -6.11 8.00 -1.14
C ILE A 101 -7.25 8.52 -2.01
N SER A 102 -7.82 9.70 -1.74
CA SER A 102 -8.85 10.31 -2.60
C SER A 102 -8.38 10.61 -4.03
N SER A 103 -7.06 10.74 -4.26
CA SER A 103 -6.51 10.88 -5.61
C SER A 103 -6.42 9.53 -6.31
N LEU A 104 -6.00 8.49 -5.57
CA LEU A 104 -5.94 7.11 -6.07
C LEU A 104 -7.35 6.55 -6.36
N GLU A 105 -8.33 6.85 -5.53
CA GLU A 105 -9.74 6.47 -5.74
C GLU A 105 -10.28 6.99 -7.09
N LYS A 106 -9.92 8.23 -7.45
CA LYS A 106 -10.28 8.81 -8.75
C LYS A 106 -9.51 8.19 -9.93
N GLU A 107 -8.30 7.71 -9.66
CA GLU A 107 -7.43 7.07 -10.66
C GLU A 107 -7.85 5.62 -10.93
N TYR A 108 -8.36 4.93 -9.91
CA TYR A 108 -8.83 3.55 -9.97
C TYR A 108 -10.32 3.44 -9.58
N PRO A 109 -11.25 4.05 -10.36
CA PRO A 109 -12.68 4.08 -10.04
C PRO A 109 -13.36 2.71 -10.17
N GLN A 110 -12.69 1.71 -10.75
CA GLN A 110 -13.18 0.34 -10.86
C GLN A 110 -12.99 -0.48 -9.58
N LEU A 111 -12.18 0.00 -8.63
CA LEU A 111 -11.96 -0.67 -7.36
C LEU A 111 -13.03 -0.28 -6.35
N GLU A 112 -13.39 -1.20 -5.47
CA GLU A 112 -14.19 -0.89 -4.28
C GLU A 112 -13.30 -0.25 -3.20
N TRP A 113 -13.66 0.93 -2.70
CA TRP A 113 -12.83 1.67 -1.74
C TRP A 113 -13.50 1.75 -0.37
N GLN A 114 -12.92 1.08 0.60
CA GLN A 114 -13.31 1.16 2.00
C GLN A 114 -12.28 2.03 2.73
N VAL A 115 -12.57 3.34 2.79
CA VAL A 115 -11.66 4.31 3.41
C VAL A 115 -12.17 4.68 4.80
N TYR A 116 -11.30 4.51 5.78
CA TYR A 116 -11.54 4.87 7.17
C TYR A 116 -10.63 6.03 7.58
N GLU A 117 -11.10 6.90 8.47
CA GLU A 117 -10.28 7.90 9.14
C GLU A 117 -10.03 7.45 10.59
N GLY A 118 -8.75 7.39 10.97
CA GLY A 118 -8.31 6.97 12.29
C GLY A 118 -7.61 8.10 13.03
N ALA A 119 -8.24 8.65 14.07
CA ALA A 119 -7.62 9.58 15.00
C ALA A 119 -7.76 9.04 16.43
N GLY A 120 -6.68 8.47 16.98
CA GLY A 120 -6.71 7.85 18.31
C GLY A 120 -7.46 6.51 18.31
N ASN A 121 -8.50 6.37 19.14
CA ASN A 121 -9.29 5.14 19.29
C ASN A 121 -10.58 5.09 18.45
N THR A 122 -10.81 6.10 17.61
CA THR A 122 -12.03 6.18 16.79
C THR A 122 -11.68 5.94 15.33
N VAL A 123 -12.40 5.00 14.71
CA VAL A 123 -12.30 4.67 13.28
C VAL A 123 -13.67 4.93 12.67
N GLU A 124 -13.76 5.90 11.76
CA GLU A 124 -15.01 6.24 11.04
C GLU A 124 -14.83 5.98 9.54
N ARG A 125 -15.82 5.34 8.90
CA ARG A 125 -15.81 5.15 7.44
C ARG A 125 -16.16 6.47 6.75
N ILE A 126 -15.29 6.93 5.85
CA ILE A 126 -15.42 8.23 5.16
C ILE A 126 -15.68 8.10 3.65
N ALA A 127 -15.53 6.92 3.05
CA ALA A 127 -15.90 6.63 1.66
C ALA A 127 -16.33 5.16 1.47
N ALA A 128 -17.12 4.92 0.43
CA ALA A 128 -17.67 3.61 0.06
C ALA A 128 -17.66 3.38 -1.45
#